data_AF-A0A6M8MRS8-F1
#
_entry.id   AF-A0A6M8MRS8-F1
#
_cell.length_a   1.000
_cell.length_b   1.000
_cell.length_c   1.000
_cell.angle_alpha   90.00
_cell.angle_beta   90.00
_cell.angle_gamma   90.00
#
_symmetry.space_group_name_H-M   'P 1'
#
loop_
_entity.id
_entity.type
_entity.pdbx_description
1 polymer ?
#
loop_
_entity_poly.entity_id
_entity_poly.type
_entity_poly.pdbx_seq_one_letter_code
_entity_poly.pdbx_strand_id
1 'polypeptide(L)'
;MGEFDAIRPYDDTEVKAVLDRLLGDKAFLAILTHFRFPRLAGSLGWILQPAIARKLRRQFAGIDTVAALQDKVEHYVDHTIERATDGVTYTGVEQFKSGVAYLFLANHRDIVMDPAFVNYAVYHAGLPTPRIAIGDNLLQKPFVSDLMRLNKSFIVHRSIIGRREKMAAYQLLSAYINHSIRNDCQSIWIAQAEGRAKDGDDRTESAILKMFHMSRKDEPFGEVIQSLNLTPVSISYEYDPCDHAKARELYIRATTGSYTKVPGEDDVSIALGITGYKGRVHVNFAPPITELFEDTKLLAIEMDRQILGGYRLFPVHYLAYAQWADAEPELKVPKAAEVFPTDELERAEDEWQRRLNGCPAEHRPFLIQQYAMPVRNQYRVKAGLPL
;
A
#
# COMPACT_ATOMS: atom_id res chain seq x y z
N MET A 1 -10.70 18.47 22.89
CA MET A 1 -10.26 17.36 22.03
C MET A 1 -11.50 16.60 21.61
N GLY A 2 -11.76 16.53 20.31
CA GLY A 2 -12.81 15.70 19.73
C GLY A 2 -12.48 14.21 19.87
N GLU A 3 -13.50 13.38 19.65
CA GLU A 3 -13.46 11.92 19.85
C GLU A 3 -12.31 11.23 19.09
N PHE A 4 -11.97 11.71 17.89
CA PHE A 4 -10.98 11.08 17.00
C PHE A 4 -9.65 11.83 16.89
N ASP A 5 -9.42 12.91 17.65
CA ASP A 5 -8.24 13.79 17.51
C ASP A 5 -6.89 13.05 17.59
N ALA A 6 -6.85 11.95 18.35
CA ALA A 6 -5.67 11.11 18.51
C ALA A 6 -5.24 10.38 17.24
N ILE A 7 -6.17 10.09 16.33
CA ILE A 7 -5.90 9.25 15.14
C ILE A 7 -6.24 9.92 13.81
N ARG A 8 -7.16 10.90 13.79
CA ARG A 8 -7.67 11.47 12.54
C ARG A 8 -6.59 12.23 11.73
N PRO A 9 -6.76 12.36 10.41
CA PRO A 9 -5.99 13.29 9.61
C PRO A 9 -6.28 14.73 10.01
N TYR A 10 -5.43 15.65 9.54
CA TYR A 10 -5.65 17.07 9.73
C TYR A 10 -6.84 17.55 8.90
N ASP A 11 -7.57 18.53 9.45
CA ASP A 11 -8.59 19.28 8.72
C ASP A 11 -8.01 20.57 8.12
N ASP A 12 -8.81 21.25 7.27
CA ASP A 12 -8.40 22.46 6.57
C ASP A 12 -7.94 23.58 7.51
N THR A 13 -8.51 23.67 8.72
CA THR A 13 -8.13 24.71 9.69
C THR A 13 -6.72 24.53 10.24
N GLU A 14 -6.21 23.30 10.18
CA GLU A 14 -4.88 22.92 10.68
C GLU A 14 -3.79 23.03 9.61
N VAL A 15 -4.17 23.02 8.31
CA VAL A 15 -3.24 22.93 7.16
C VAL A 15 -2.12 23.95 7.24
N LYS A 16 -2.48 25.23 7.40
CA LYS A 16 -1.51 26.34 7.43
C LYS A 16 -0.50 26.19 8.57
N ALA A 17 -0.98 25.89 9.77
CA ALA A 17 -0.12 25.73 10.94
C ALA A 17 0.83 24.53 10.79
N VAL A 18 0.35 23.42 10.23
CA VAL A 18 1.18 22.23 10.00
C VAL A 18 2.21 22.48 8.90
N LEU A 19 1.84 23.13 7.79
CA LEU A 19 2.77 23.52 6.73
C LEU A 19 3.88 24.44 7.27
N ASP A 20 3.54 25.42 8.11
CA ASP A 20 4.53 26.32 8.71
C ASP A 20 5.52 25.56 9.61
N ARG A 21 5.04 24.58 10.40
CA ARG A 21 5.92 23.69 11.19
C ARG A 21 6.83 22.86 10.28
N LEU A 22 6.27 22.19 9.27
CA LEU A 22 7.02 21.36 8.33
C LEU A 22 8.13 22.16 7.65
N LEU A 23 7.81 23.35 7.14
CA LEU A 23 8.76 24.23 6.45
C LEU A 23 9.75 24.91 7.41
N GLY A 24 9.55 24.80 8.73
CA GLY A 24 10.49 25.17 9.77
C GLY A 24 11.36 24.02 10.28
N ASP A 25 11.02 22.76 9.97
CA ASP A 25 11.72 21.58 10.47
C ASP A 25 13.05 21.36 9.73
N LYS A 26 14.16 21.41 10.48
CA LYS A 26 15.52 21.28 9.93
C LYS A 26 15.78 19.88 9.37
N ALA A 27 15.25 18.83 9.99
CA ALA A 27 15.44 17.47 9.53
C ALA A 27 14.69 17.24 8.20
N PHE A 28 13.46 17.73 8.09
CA PHE A 28 12.70 17.70 6.84
C PHE A 28 13.41 18.45 5.70
N LEU A 29 13.85 19.69 5.95
CA LEU A 29 14.57 20.48 4.96
C LEU A 29 15.90 19.84 4.56
N ALA A 30 16.62 19.22 5.50
CA ALA A 30 17.87 18.51 5.21
C ALA A 30 17.62 17.32 4.26
N ILE A 31 16.57 16.53 4.51
CA ILE A 31 16.18 15.40 3.64
C ILE A 31 15.81 15.89 2.24
N LEU A 32 14.95 16.92 2.13
CA LEU A 32 14.58 17.49 0.84
C LEU A 32 15.79 18.05 0.07
N THR A 33 16.73 18.69 0.78
CA THR A 33 17.96 19.22 0.19
C THR A 33 18.84 18.08 -0.34
N HIS A 34 18.98 17.00 0.41
CA HIS A 34 19.77 15.84 0.00
C HIS A 34 19.15 15.13 -1.21
N PHE A 35 17.83 14.96 -1.21
CA PHE A 35 17.11 14.35 -2.32
C PHE A 35 17.22 15.19 -3.60
N ARG A 36 17.07 16.53 -3.50
CA ARG A 36 17.07 17.41 -4.68
C ARG A 36 18.47 17.80 -5.17
N PHE A 37 19.46 17.85 -4.28
CA PHE A 37 20.82 18.26 -4.58
C PHE A 37 21.85 17.32 -3.92
N PRO A 38 21.88 16.02 -4.28
CA PRO A 38 22.68 15.01 -3.58
C PRO A 38 24.17 15.35 -3.53
N ARG A 39 24.71 16.00 -4.57
CA ARG A 39 26.13 16.40 -4.65
C ARG A 39 26.47 17.67 -3.87
N LEU A 40 25.50 18.54 -3.60
CA LEU A 40 25.73 19.87 -2.99
C LEU A 40 25.19 19.97 -1.55
N ALA A 41 24.38 19.01 -1.12
CA ALA A 41 23.74 19.02 0.18
C ALA A 41 24.74 19.01 1.35
N GLY A 42 25.90 18.38 1.18
CA GLY A 42 26.95 18.35 2.21
C GLY A 42 27.70 19.67 2.37
N SER A 43 28.20 20.25 1.27
CA SER A 43 29.06 21.45 1.31
C SER A 43 28.29 22.77 1.37
N LEU A 44 27.08 22.83 0.80
CA LEU A 44 26.28 24.05 0.67
C LEU A 44 24.92 23.96 1.39
N GLY A 45 24.70 22.93 2.21
CA GLY A 45 23.44 22.70 2.92
C GLY A 45 22.94 23.91 3.72
N TRP A 46 23.85 24.67 4.33
CA TRP A 46 23.54 25.84 5.15
C TRP A 46 22.94 27.02 4.35
N ILE A 47 23.23 27.14 3.05
CA ILE A 47 22.59 28.10 2.14
C ILE A 47 21.35 27.48 1.50
N LEU A 48 21.44 26.21 1.09
CA LEU A 48 20.40 25.53 0.34
C LEU A 48 19.13 25.34 1.17
N GLN A 49 19.24 24.99 2.45
CA GLN A 49 18.08 24.75 3.30
C GLN A 49 17.19 26.00 3.49
N PRO A 50 17.72 27.18 3.90
CA PRO A 50 16.92 28.41 3.96
C PRO A 50 16.33 28.82 2.60
N ALA A 51 17.07 28.61 1.50
CA ALA A 51 16.59 28.92 0.16
C ALA A 51 15.42 28.00 -0.25
N ILE A 52 15.53 26.70 0.02
CA ILE A 52 14.47 25.71 -0.21
C ILE A 52 13.26 26.04 0.65
N ALA A 53 13.43 26.29 1.95
CA ALA A 53 12.34 26.69 2.84
C ALA A 53 11.61 27.93 2.32
N ARG A 54 12.34 28.97 1.90
CA ARG A 54 11.73 30.18 1.34
C ARG A 54 11.01 29.92 0.02
N LYS A 55 11.56 29.06 -0.84
CA LYS A 55 10.90 28.67 -2.09
C LYS A 55 9.61 27.90 -1.83
N LEU A 56 9.65 26.91 -0.93
CA LEU A 56 8.48 26.12 -0.56
C LEU A 56 7.42 27.00 0.09
N ARG A 57 7.77 27.88 1.05
CA ARG A 57 6.81 28.83 1.63
C ARG A 57 6.11 29.69 0.59
N ARG A 58 6.82 30.11 -0.46
CA ARG A 58 6.22 30.84 -1.59
C ARG A 58 5.34 29.95 -2.47
N GLN A 59 5.75 28.71 -2.72
CA GLN A 59 5.00 27.77 -3.55
C GLN A 59 3.70 27.30 -2.89
N PHE A 60 3.72 27.15 -1.56
CA PHE A 60 2.56 26.78 -0.74
C PHE A 60 1.87 27.98 -0.10
N ALA A 61 2.22 29.21 -0.49
CA ALA A 61 1.52 30.41 -0.02
C ALA A 61 0.08 30.41 -0.54
N GLY A 62 -0.90 30.54 0.36
CA GLY A 62 -2.32 30.54 0.02
C GLY A 62 -2.93 29.13 -0.12
N ILE A 63 -2.22 28.08 0.28
CA ILE A 63 -2.81 26.75 0.44
C ILE A 63 -3.36 26.65 1.86
N ASP A 64 -4.68 26.75 1.95
CA ASP A 64 -5.43 26.72 3.21
C ASP A 64 -6.32 25.48 3.35
N THR A 65 -6.28 24.55 2.37
CA THR A 65 -7.08 23.30 2.39
C THR A 65 -6.23 22.09 2.02
N VAL A 66 -6.65 20.92 2.49
CA VAL A 66 -6.02 19.63 2.16
C VAL A 66 -6.14 19.35 0.66
N ALA A 67 -7.29 19.65 0.07
CA ALA A 67 -7.52 19.47 -1.37
C ALA A 67 -6.53 20.31 -2.20
N ALA A 68 -6.38 21.60 -1.89
CA ALA A 68 -5.43 22.47 -2.59
C ALA A 68 -3.97 22.01 -2.42
N LEU A 69 -3.63 21.41 -1.28
CA LEU A 69 -2.32 20.80 -1.07
C LEU A 69 -2.12 19.56 -1.96
N GLN A 70 -3.11 18.68 -2.05
CA GLN A 70 -3.06 17.47 -2.87
C GLN A 70 -2.94 17.83 -4.36
N ASP A 71 -3.76 18.75 -4.88
CA ASP A 71 -3.70 19.21 -6.27
C ASP A 71 -2.31 19.81 -6.60
N LYS A 72 -1.71 20.52 -5.64
CA LYS A 72 -0.37 21.10 -5.82
C LYS A 72 0.73 20.04 -5.89
N VAL A 73 0.58 18.96 -5.14
CA VAL A 73 1.56 17.88 -5.02
C VAL A 73 1.37 16.82 -6.11
N GLU A 74 0.16 16.69 -6.66
CA GLU A 74 -0.24 15.76 -7.73
C GLU A 74 0.80 15.68 -8.85
N HIS A 75 1.15 16.82 -9.47
CA HIS A 75 2.11 16.84 -10.56
C HIS A 75 3.46 16.19 -10.21
N TYR A 76 3.90 16.30 -8.96
CA TYR A 76 5.13 15.63 -8.51
C TYR A 76 4.95 14.14 -8.28
N VAL A 77 3.76 13.72 -7.82
CA VAL A 77 3.39 12.31 -7.61
C VAL A 77 3.29 11.61 -8.95
N ASP A 78 2.53 12.16 -9.90
CA ASP A 78 2.38 11.66 -11.26
C ASP A 78 3.75 11.46 -11.91
N HIS A 79 4.58 12.51 -11.90
CA HIS A 79 5.91 12.46 -12.49
C HIS A 79 6.85 11.45 -11.80
N THR A 80 6.65 11.18 -10.50
CA THR A 80 7.43 10.15 -9.78
C THR A 80 6.95 8.75 -10.14
N ILE A 81 5.64 8.55 -10.23
CA ILE A 81 5.00 7.29 -10.62
C ILE A 81 5.36 6.93 -12.06
N GLU A 82 5.19 7.85 -13.00
CA GLU A 82 5.47 7.66 -14.43
C GLU A 82 6.95 7.40 -14.70
N ARG A 83 7.86 7.93 -13.88
CA ARG A 83 9.30 7.65 -14.01
C ARG A 83 9.75 6.34 -13.41
N ALA A 84 9.06 5.85 -12.39
CA ALA A 84 9.44 4.64 -11.66
C ALA A 84 8.72 3.37 -12.16
N THR A 85 7.80 3.52 -13.12
CA THR A 85 6.99 2.45 -13.70
C THR A 85 7.01 2.53 -15.23
N ASP A 86 6.78 1.41 -15.91
CA ASP A 86 6.57 1.35 -17.37
C ASP A 86 5.10 1.54 -17.74
N GLY A 87 4.32 2.15 -16.84
CA GLY A 87 2.91 2.38 -16.98
C GLY A 87 2.10 1.88 -15.78
N VAL A 88 1.17 2.71 -15.35
CA VAL A 88 0.14 2.36 -14.37
C VAL A 88 -1.18 2.21 -15.10
N THR A 89 -1.84 1.08 -14.90
CA THR A 89 -3.18 0.82 -15.43
C THR A 89 -4.14 0.52 -14.30
N TYR A 90 -5.42 0.78 -14.49
CA TYR A 90 -6.45 0.44 -13.50
C TYR A 90 -7.75 0.03 -14.18
N THR A 91 -8.52 -0.82 -13.51
CA THR A 91 -9.82 -1.34 -13.97
C THR A 91 -10.83 -1.32 -12.84
N GLY A 92 -12.12 -1.16 -13.17
CA GLY A 92 -13.20 -1.19 -12.19
C GLY A 92 -13.40 0.13 -11.44
N VAL A 93 -12.61 1.17 -11.70
CA VAL A 93 -12.81 2.48 -11.05
C VAL A 93 -14.10 3.16 -11.54
N GLU A 94 -14.50 2.87 -12.78
CA GLU A 94 -15.70 3.39 -13.45
C GLU A 94 -17.02 2.98 -12.78
N GLN A 95 -17.00 1.97 -11.90
CA GLN A 95 -18.19 1.55 -11.15
C GLN A 95 -18.50 2.45 -9.95
N PHE A 96 -17.55 3.28 -9.53
CA PHE A 96 -17.69 4.12 -8.35
C PHE A 96 -18.45 5.41 -8.64
N LYS A 97 -19.27 5.81 -7.68
CA LYS A 97 -20.16 6.97 -7.80
C LYS A 97 -19.62 8.13 -6.98
N SER A 98 -19.63 9.32 -7.57
CA SER A 98 -19.34 10.55 -6.82
C SER A 98 -20.35 10.73 -5.67
N GLY A 99 -19.86 11.22 -4.52
CA GLY A 99 -20.65 11.38 -3.29
C GLY A 99 -20.86 10.09 -2.49
N VAL A 100 -20.38 8.94 -2.96
CA VAL A 100 -20.41 7.67 -2.22
C VAL A 100 -19.01 7.34 -1.72
N ALA A 101 -18.91 6.96 -0.44
CA ALA A 101 -17.65 6.54 0.17
C ALA A 101 -17.50 5.02 0.15
N TYR A 102 -16.27 4.56 -0.05
CA TYR A 102 -15.91 3.15 -0.16
C TYR A 102 -14.78 2.79 0.80
N LEU A 103 -14.87 1.61 1.41
CA LEU A 103 -13.78 1.04 2.18
C LEU A 103 -12.96 0.12 1.27
N PHE A 104 -11.88 0.64 0.70
CA PHE A 104 -10.94 -0.10 -0.14
C PHE A 104 -10.04 -0.98 0.75
N LEU A 105 -10.20 -2.30 0.63
CA LEU A 105 -9.38 -3.29 1.30
C LEU A 105 -8.44 -3.94 0.28
N ALA A 106 -7.14 -3.71 0.42
CA ALA A 106 -6.15 -4.09 -0.60
C ALA A 106 -5.11 -5.08 -0.08
N ASN A 107 -4.54 -5.88 -1.00
CA ASN A 107 -3.25 -6.52 -0.73
C ASN A 107 -2.15 -5.46 -0.52
N HIS A 108 -1.05 -5.86 0.11
CA HIS A 108 -0.03 -4.91 0.53
C HIS A 108 1.37 -5.45 0.28
N ARG A 109 2.09 -4.87 -0.67
CA ARG A 109 3.46 -5.27 -1.05
C ARG A 109 4.46 -4.13 -0.84
N ASP A 110 4.04 -2.88 -0.99
CA ASP A 110 4.87 -1.69 -0.77
C ASP A 110 4.29 -0.78 0.32
N ILE A 111 5.15 -0.24 1.18
CA ILE A 111 4.72 0.54 2.36
C ILE A 111 3.95 1.81 1.95
N VAL A 112 4.42 2.53 0.93
CA VAL A 112 3.92 3.87 0.58
C VAL A 112 3.31 3.90 -0.81
N MET A 113 3.82 3.08 -1.73
CA MET A 113 3.35 3.10 -3.12
C MET A 113 1.97 2.46 -3.29
N ASP A 114 1.60 1.47 -2.47
CA ASP A 114 0.28 0.84 -2.56
C ASP A 114 -0.88 1.85 -2.40
N PRO A 115 -0.97 2.62 -1.30
CA PRO A 115 -2.01 3.65 -1.20
C PRO A 115 -1.82 4.77 -2.24
N ALA A 116 -0.59 5.04 -2.68
CA ALA A 116 -0.34 6.05 -3.71
C ALA A 116 -0.93 5.64 -5.07
N PHE A 117 -0.82 4.37 -5.47
CA PHE A 117 -1.42 3.87 -6.72
C PHE A 117 -2.95 3.84 -6.66
N VAL A 118 -3.53 3.52 -5.50
CA VAL A 118 -4.98 3.62 -5.30
C VAL A 118 -5.43 5.08 -5.40
N ASN A 119 -4.74 6.00 -4.73
CA ASN A 119 -5.01 7.44 -4.84
C ASN A 119 -4.90 7.94 -6.28
N TYR A 120 -3.84 7.54 -6.99
CA TYR A 120 -3.63 7.87 -8.40
C TYR A 120 -4.84 7.42 -9.24
N ALA A 121 -5.25 6.15 -9.14
CA ALA A 121 -6.34 5.62 -9.94
C ALA A 121 -7.68 6.31 -9.67
N VAL A 122 -8.05 6.55 -8.40
CA VAL A 122 -9.33 7.20 -8.07
C VAL A 122 -9.31 8.69 -8.38
N TYR A 123 -8.17 9.37 -8.21
CA TYR A 123 -8.02 10.78 -8.51
C TYR A 123 -8.18 11.03 -10.02
N HIS A 124 -7.50 10.24 -10.86
CA HIS A 124 -7.64 10.31 -12.32
C HIS A 124 -9.03 9.89 -12.82
N ALA A 125 -9.83 9.21 -11.99
CA ALA A 125 -11.24 8.94 -12.24
C ALA A 125 -12.19 10.06 -11.76
N GLY A 126 -11.66 11.18 -11.24
CA GLY A 126 -12.43 12.32 -10.75
C GLY A 126 -13.08 12.09 -9.38
N LEU A 127 -12.59 11.12 -8.61
CA LEU A 127 -13.07 10.82 -7.25
C LEU A 127 -12.14 11.42 -6.19
N PRO A 128 -12.65 11.81 -5.01
CA PRO A 128 -11.81 12.23 -3.90
C PRO A 128 -10.85 11.12 -3.46
N THR A 129 -9.58 11.46 -3.20
CA THR A 129 -8.59 10.50 -2.67
C THR A 129 -9.03 9.97 -1.30
N PRO A 130 -8.92 8.65 -1.04
CA PRO A 130 -9.26 8.08 0.26
C PRO A 130 -8.34 8.56 1.38
N ARG A 131 -8.83 8.41 2.61
CA ARG A 131 -8.01 8.47 3.83
C ARG A 131 -7.21 7.19 3.98
N ILE A 132 -5.95 7.29 4.38
CA ILE A 132 -5.01 6.15 4.38
C ILE A 132 -4.77 5.67 5.81
N ALA A 133 -4.98 4.38 6.07
CA ALA A 133 -4.61 3.77 7.33
C ALA A 133 -3.08 3.60 7.41
N ILE A 134 -2.41 4.27 8.36
CA ILE A 134 -0.96 4.16 8.55
C ILE A 134 -0.60 3.68 9.96
N GLY A 135 0.37 2.77 10.07
CA GLY A 135 0.87 2.30 11.36
C GLY A 135 1.70 3.35 12.10
N ASP A 136 1.52 3.44 13.42
CA ASP A 136 2.30 4.34 14.28
C ASP A 136 3.82 4.03 14.29
N ASN A 137 4.20 2.80 13.96
CA ASN A 137 5.59 2.39 13.81
C ASN A 137 6.36 3.23 12.77
N LEU A 138 5.69 3.78 11.77
CA LEU A 138 6.29 4.61 10.71
C LEU A 138 6.41 6.10 11.10
N LEU A 139 5.82 6.52 12.22
CA LEU A 139 5.67 7.93 12.59
C LEU A 139 6.68 8.39 13.66
N GLN A 140 7.87 7.80 13.67
CA GLN A 140 8.89 8.05 14.71
C GLN A 140 9.44 9.48 14.70
N LYS A 141 9.40 10.17 13.55
CA LYS A 141 9.85 11.57 13.43
C LYS A 141 8.63 12.50 13.33
N PRO A 142 8.58 13.60 14.09
CA PRO A 142 7.42 14.51 14.12
C PRO A 142 6.97 14.99 12.73
N PHE A 143 7.91 15.39 11.87
CA PHE A 143 7.56 15.85 10.52
C PHE A 143 6.95 14.75 9.64
N VAL A 144 7.25 13.47 9.90
CA VAL A 144 6.64 12.35 9.15
C VAL A 144 5.19 12.19 9.56
N SER A 145 4.89 12.27 10.86
CA SER A 145 3.50 12.30 11.35
C SER A 145 2.73 13.45 10.72
N ASP A 146 3.34 14.64 10.69
CA ASP A 146 2.74 15.83 10.12
C ASP A 146 2.41 15.67 8.63
N LEU A 147 3.38 15.17 7.85
CA LEU A 147 3.23 14.95 6.40
C LEU A 147 2.16 13.90 6.09
N MET A 148 2.15 12.78 6.81
CA MET A 148 1.20 11.70 6.57
C MET A 148 -0.23 12.13 6.92
N ARG A 149 -0.42 12.81 8.06
CA ARG A 149 -1.74 13.32 8.47
C ARG A 149 -2.26 14.45 7.59
N LEU A 150 -1.36 15.28 7.03
CA LEU A 150 -1.74 16.23 5.97
C LEU A 150 -2.20 15.52 4.69
N ASN A 151 -1.56 14.40 4.33
CA ASN A 151 -1.97 13.57 3.20
C ASN A 151 -3.11 12.60 3.56
N LYS A 152 -4.10 13.08 4.33
CA LYS A 152 -5.30 12.33 4.74
C LYS A 152 -5.03 11.00 5.46
N SER A 153 -3.83 10.76 6.00
CA SER A 153 -3.56 9.51 6.72
C SER A 153 -4.07 9.58 8.15
N PHE A 154 -4.64 8.48 8.63
CA PHE A 154 -5.05 8.31 10.02
C PHE A 154 -4.27 7.17 10.69
N ILE A 155 -4.05 7.32 11.99
CA ILE A 155 -3.10 6.49 12.73
C ILE A 155 -3.77 5.20 13.22
N VAL A 156 -3.11 4.08 12.93
CA VAL A 156 -3.40 2.75 13.48
C VAL A 156 -2.32 2.44 14.51
N HIS A 157 -2.71 2.33 15.78
CA HIS A 157 -1.78 1.99 16.85
C HIS A 157 -1.43 0.50 16.84
N ARG A 158 -0.19 0.16 16.49
CA ARG A 158 0.29 -1.23 16.41
C ARG A 158 1.17 -1.62 17.59
N SER A 159 1.81 -0.63 18.21
CA SER A 159 2.83 -0.87 19.25
C SER A 159 2.24 -1.12 20.66
N ILE A 160 0.93 -1.32 20.78
CA ILE A 160 0.25 -1.50 22.07
C ILE A 160 0.36 -2.95 22.54
N ILE A 161 1.02 -3.16 23.68
CA ILE A 161 1.20 -4.48 24.30
C ILE A 161 -0.02 -4.88 25.16
N GLY A 162 -0.61 -3.92 25.87
CA GLY A 162 -1.71 -4.16 26.80
C GLY A 162 -3.01 -4.55 26.09
N ARG A 163 -3.64 -5.65 26.52
CA ARG A 163 -4.86 -6.20 25.86
C ARG A 163 -6.04 -5.22 25.91
N ARG A 164 -6.22 -4.52 27.03
CA ARG A 164 -7.35 -3.59 27.22
C ARG A 164 -7.16 -2.35 26.35
N GLU A 165 -5.95 -1.81 26.32
CA GLU A 165 -5.54 -0.68 25.52
C GLU A 165 -5.65 -1.01 24.02
N LYS A 166 -5.23 -2.21 23.61
CA LYS A 166 -5.36 -2.68 22.22
C LYS A 166 -6.83 -2.79 21.80
N MET A 167 -7.69 -3.33 22.67
CA MET A 167 -9.12 -3.40 22.40
C MET A 167 -9.75 -2.01 22.29
N ALA A 168 -9.37 -1.06 23.17
CA ALA A 168 -9.84 0.32 23.10
C ALA A 168 -9.38 1.03 21.80
N ALA A 169 -8.12 0.81 21.39
CA ALA A 169 -7.60 1.33 20.13
C ALA A 169 -8.35 0.77 18.92
N TYR A 170 -8.66 -0.53 18.90
CA TYR A 170 -9.45 -1.14 17.83
C TYR A 170 -10.91 -0.67 17.83
N GLN A 171 -11.49 -0.44 19.01
CA GLN A 171 -12.83 0.16 19.14
C GLN A 171 -12.87 1.57 18.53
N LEU A 172 -11.87 2.40 18.86
CA LEU A 172 -11.73 3.76 18.33
C LEU A 172 -11.52 3.75 16.81
N LEU A 173 -10.65 2.87 16.32
CA LEU A 173 -10.38 2.69 14.90
C LEU A 173 -11.64 2.27 14.13
N SER A 174 -12.37 1.28 14.64
CA SER A 174 -13.67 0.86 14.09
C SER A 174 -14.66 2.02 14.01
N ALA A 175 -14.76 2.80 15.09
CA ALA A 175 -15.68 3.94 15.17
C ALA A 175 -15.31 5.01 14.13
N TYR A 176 -14.01 5.30 14.00
CA TYR A 176 -13.50 6.25 13.02
C TYR A 176 -13.74 5.80 11.58
N ILE A 177 -13.50 4.52 11.25
CA ILE A 177 -13.76 3.98 9.91
C ILE A 177 -15.25 4.10 9.56
N ASN A 178 -16.13 3.71 10.49
CA ASN A 178 -17.57 3.85 10.29
C ASN A 178 -17.99 5.31 10.13
N HIS A 179 -17.44 6.22 10.94
CA HIS A 179 -17.72 7.65 10.85
C HIS A 179 -17.24 8.25 9.52
N SER A 180 -16.04 7.91 9.09
CA SER A 180 -15.48 8.38 7.81
C SER A 180 -16.37 8.02 6.63
N ILE A 181 -16.82 6.76 6.57
CA ILE A 181 -17.61 6.28 5.44
C ILE A 181 -19.05 6.82 5.51
N ARG A 182 -19.69 6.77 6.67
CA ARG A 182 -21.14 7.02 6.81
C ARG A 182 -21.51 8.47 7.11
N ASN A 183 -20.62 9.23 7.76
CA ASN A 183 -20.88 10.59 8.19
C ASN A 183 -20.11 11.60 7.33
N ASP A 184 -18.80 11.38 7.15
CA ASP A 184 -17.97 12.31 6.37
C ASP A 184 -18.09 12.07 4.85
N CYS A 185 -18.66 10.92 4.45
CA CYS A 185 -18.66 10.44 3.07
C CYS A 185 -17.25 10.47 2.45
N GLN A 186 -16.24 10.05 3.22
CA GLN A 186 -14.84 9.95 2.80
C GLN A 186 -14.38 8.49 2.75
N SER A 187 -13.99 8.04 1.56
CA SER A 187 -13.42 6.70 1.33
C SER A 187 -12.17 6.45 2.16
N ILE A 188 -11.89 5.18 2.44
CA ILE A 188 -10.69 4.75 3.18
C ILE A 188 -9.95 3.70 2.36
N TRP A 189 -8.62 3.76 2.39
CA TRP A 189 -7.76 2.66 2.00
C TRP A 189 -7.13 2.02 3.24
N ILE A 190 -7.18 0.69 3.32
CA ILE A 190 -6.54 -0.09 4.37
C ILE A 190 -6.04 -1.43 3.81
N ALA A 191 -4.88 -1.88 4.29
CA ALA A 191 -4.33 -3.19 3.94
C ALA A 191 -5.15 -4.33 4.55
N GLN A 192 -5.26 -5.45 3.83
CA GLN A 192 -6.01 -6.65 4.23
C GLN A 192 -5.35 -7.48 5.34
N ALA A 193 -4.10 -7.16 5.70
CA ALA A 193 -3.32 -7.84 6.73
C ALA A 193 -2.32 -6.86 7.38
N GLU A 194 -1.83 -7.23 8.58
CA GLU A 194 -0.79 -6.45 9.24
C GLU A 194 0.57 -6.58 8.53
N GLY A 195 0.93 -5.54 7.78
CA GLY A 195 2.23 -5.41 7.14
C GLY A 195 2.27 -6.03 5.74
N ARG A 196 3.34 -5.74 5.00
CA ARG A 196 3.49 -6.16 3.61
C ARG A 196 3.70 -7.67 3.45
N ALA A 197 3.17 -8.30 2.42
CA ALA A 197 3.49 -9.68 2.06
C ALA A 197 4.97 -9.79 1.64
N LYS A 198 5.62 -10.88 2.06
CA LYS A 198 7.04 -11.16 1.77
C LYS A 198 7.24 -12.34 0.84
N ASP A 199 6.27 -13.25 0.77
CA ASP A 199 6.28 -14.51 0.02
C ASP A 199 5.31 -14.48 -1.17
N GLY A 200 4.61 -13.37 -1.37
CA GLY A 200 3.60 -13.20 -2.42
C GLY A 200 2.25 -13.85 -2.10
N ASP A 201 2.05 -14.40 -0.89
CA ASP A 201 0.77 -14.94 -0.43
C ASP A 201 -0.05 -13.86 0.29
N ASP A 202 -0.73 -13.02 -0.49
CA ASP A 202 -1.56 -11.95 0.03
C ASP A 202 -2.90 -12.50 0.56
N ARG A 203 -2.93 -12.92 1.84
CA ARG A 203 -4.14 -13.41 2.54
C ARG A 203 -4.81 -12.35 3.40
N THR A 204 -6.12 -12.38 3.47
CA THR A 204 -6.94 -11.47 4.28
C THR A 204 -7.01 -11.95 5.73
N GLU A 205 -6.63 -11.09 6.67
CA GLU A 205 -6.76 -11.38 8.09
C GLU A 205 -8.19 -11.13 8.57
N SER A 206 -8.87 -12.18 9.01
CA SER A 206 -10.24 -12.09 9.56
C SER A 206 -10.35 -11.14 10.77
N ALA A 207 -9.24 -10.90 11.48
CA ALA A 207 -9.17 -9.95 12.58
C ALA A 207 -9.44 -8.50 12.13
N ILE A 208 -9.00 -8.11 10.93
CA ILE A 208 -9.26 -6.77 10.38
C ILE A 208 -10.74 -6.62 10.03
N LEU A 209 -11.34 -7.65 9.43
CA LEU A 209 -12.78 -7.67 9.13
C LEU A 209 -13.63 -7.59 10.40
N LYS A 210 -13.23 -8.33 11.44
CA LYS A 210 -13.84 -8.23 12.77
C LYS A 210 -13.71 -6.82 13.34
N MET A 211 -12.56 -6.17 13.15
CA MET A 211 -12.31 -4.83 13.65
C MET A 211 -13.30 -3.82 13.06
N PHE A 212 -13.66 -3.89 11.78
CA PHE A 212 -14.64 -2.98 11.16
C PHE A 212 -16.02 -2.97 11.85
N HIS A 213 -16.37 -4.05 12.54
CA HIS A 213 -17.65 -4.23 13.24
C HIS A 213 -17.63 -3.80 14.71
N MET A 214 -16.45 -3.69 15.34
CA MET A 214 -16.33 -3.58 16.80
C MET A 214 -17.10 -2.40 17.41
N SER A 215 -17.14 -1.26 16.73
CA SER A 215 -17.88 -0.06 17.15
C SER A 215 -19.40 -0.19 17.06
N ARG A 216 -19.89 -1.19 16.33
CA ARG A 216 -21.31 -1.45 16.04
C ARG A 216 -21.66 -2.91 16.30
N LYS A 217 -21.04 -3.50 17.32
CA LYS A 217 -21.14 -4.93 17.65
C LYS A 217 -22.58 -5.41 17.94
N ASP A 218 -23.48 -4.49 18.26
CA ASP A 218 -24.89 -4.78 18.58
C ASP A 218 -25.77 -4.86 17.31
N GLU A 219 -25.20 -4.55 16.13
CA GLU A 219 -25.84 -4.68 14.82
C GLU A 219 -25.34 -5.94 14.08
N PRO A 220 -26.10 -6.52 13.13
CA PRO A 220 -25.66 -7.69 12.37
C PRO A 220 -24.37 -7.43 11.58
N PHE A 221 -23.41 -8.37 11.66
CA PHE A 221 -22.09 -8.21 11.03
C PHE A 221 -22.17 -7.90 9.53
N GLY A 222 -22.95 -8.69 8.78
CA GLY A 222 -23.12 -8.50 7.33
C GLY A 222 -23.68 -7.12 6.96
N GLU A 223 -24.64 -6.62 7.71
CA GLU A 223 -25.23 -5.29 7.48
C GLU A 223 -24.22 -4.17 7.74
N VAL A 224 -23.41 -4.30 8.80
CA VAL A 224 -22.35 -3.34 9.08
C VAL A 224 -21.31 -3.34 7.97
N ILE A 225 -20.84 -4.51 7.52
CA ILE A 225 -19.88 -4.61 6.41
C ILE A 225 -20.46 -4.04 5.11
N GLN A 226 -21.70 -4.38 4.75
CA GLN A 226 -22.37 -3.86 3.56
C GLN A 226 -22.48 -2.33 3.62
N SER A 227 -22.78 -1.76 4.80
CA SER A 227 -22.88 -0.31 4.99
C SER A 227 -21.54 0.44 4.82
N LEU A 228 -20.41 -0.26 4.79
CA LEU A 228 -19.09 0.32 4.55
C LEU A 228 -18.70 0.33 3.07
N ASN A 229 -19.53 -0.22 2.18
CA ASN A 229 -19.19 -0.45 0.77
C ASN A 229 -17.81 -1.12 0.64
N LEU A 230 -17.58 -2.18 1.42
CA LEU A 230 -16.30 -2.89 1.45
C LEU A 230 -15.94 -3.36 0.05
N THR A 231 -14.82 -2.87 -0.46
CA THR A 231 -14.42 -3.03 -1.86
C THR A 231 -13.04 -3.69 -1.94
N PRO A 232 -12.93 -4.91 -2.50
CA PRO A 232 -11.65 -5.57 -2.70
C PRO A 232 -10.80 -4.86 -3.76
N VAL A 233 -9.51 -4.69 -3.48
CA VAL A 233 -8.55 -4.06 -4.41
C VAL A 233 -7.32 -4.93 -4.57
N SER A 234 -6.99 -5.26 -5.83
CA SER A 234 -5.73 -5.93 -6.18
C SER A 234 -4.73 -4.92 -6.70
N ILE A 235 -3.56 -4.87 -6.09
CA ILE A 235 -2.41 -4.07 -6.53
C ILE A 235 -1.35 -5.04 -7.01
N SER A 236 -1.08 -5.00 -8.31
CA SER A 236 -0.17 -5.91 -8.98
C SER A 236 1.06 -5.17 -9.48
N TYR A 237 2.22 -5.66 -9.06
CA TYR A 237 3.51 -5.18 -9.52
C TYR A 237 4.07 -6.20 -10.49
N GLU A 238 4.65 -5.73 -11.59
CA GLU A 238 5.51 -6.57 -12.42
C GLU A 238 6.79 -6.90 -11.67
N TYR A 239 7.40 -5.89 -11.04
CA TYR A 239 8.54 -6.09 -10.18
C TYR A 239 8.38 -5.36 -8.85
N ASP A 240 8.70 -6.05 -7.76
CA ASP A 240 8.74 -5.45 -6.44
C ASP A 240 10.14 -4.86 -6.19
N PRO A 241 10.26 -3.54 -5.93
CA PRO A 241 11.56 -2.93 -5.64
C PRO A 241 12.28 -3.52 -4.43
N CYS A 242 11.55 -4.09 -3.48
CA CYS A 242 12.05 -4.65 -2.23
C CYS A 242 12.20 -6.19 -2.25
N ASP A 243 12.04 -6.84 -3.40
CA ASP A 243 12.02 -8.30 -3.53
C ASP A 243 13.27 -9.02 -2.97
N HIS A 244 14.46 -8.45 -3.16
CA HIS A 244 15.72 -8.99 -2.62
C HIS A 244 15.76 -8.91 -1.10
N ALA A 245 15.29 -7.79 -0.52
CA ALA A 245 15.25 -7.60 0.92
C ALA A 245 14.25 -8.56 1.57
N LYS A 246 13.09 -8.77 0.93
CA LYS A 246 12.07 -9.74 1.33
C LYS A 246 12.58 -11.17 1.24
N ALA A 247 13.28 -11.53 0.15
CA ALA A 247 13.88 -12.86 -0.01
C ALA A 247 14.91 -13.16 1.08
N ARG A 248 15.76 -12.18 1.42
CA ARG A 248 16.70 -12.25 2.54
C ARG A 248 15.98 -12.45 3.88
N GLU A 249 14.93 -11.67 4.14
CA GLU A 249 14.13 -11.80 5.36
C GLU A 249 13.51 -13.20 5.49
N LEU A 250 12.90 -13.71 4.43
CA LEU A 250 12.32 -15.05 4.41
C LEU A 250 13.36 -16.14 4.64
N TYR A 251 14.53 -16.04 3.99
CA TYR A 251 15.64 -16.96 4.21
C TYR A 251 16.07 -16.97 5.68
N ILE A 252 16.33 -15.80 6.28
CA ILE A 252 16.76 -15.70 7.68
C ILE A 252 15.71 -16.31 8.62
N ARG A 253 14.41 -16.04 8.38
CA ARG A 253 13.33 -16.65 9.16
C ARG A 253 13.33 -18.18 9.03
N ALA A 254 13.49 -18.69 7.81
CA ALA A 254 13.50 -20.13 7.55
C ALA A 254 14.71 -20.84 8.21
N THR A 255 15.88 -20.19 8.25
CA THR A 255 17.10 -20.82 8.80
C THR A 255 17.32 -20.57 10.28
N THR A 256 16.82 -19.47 10.84
CA THR A 256 17.07 -19.07 12.24
C THR A 256 15.81 -19.04 13.11
N GLY A 257 14.63 -19.19 12.52
CA GLY A 257 13.34 -19.17 13.20
C GLY A 257 12.78 -17.78 13.50
N SER A 258 13.54 -16.71 13.33
CA SER A 258 13.07 -15.34 13.59
C SER A 258 13.78 -14.30 12.73
N TYR A 259 13.19 -13.11 12.64
CA TYR A 259 13.83 -11.95 12.02
C TYR A 259 13.55 -10.71 12.86
N THR A 260 14.61 -9.99 13.22
CA THR A 260 14.51 -8.70 13.89
C THR A 260 14.96 -7.63 12.93
N LYS A 261 14.04 -6.71 12.61
CA LYS A 261 14.35 -5.57 11.75
C LYS A 261 15.44 -4.71 12.36
N VAL A 262 16.34 -4.20 11.53
CA VAL A 262 17.32 -3.21 11.97
C VAL A 262 16.69 -1.81 11.99
N PRO A 263 17.13 -0.91 12.89
CA PRO A 263 16.66 0.48 12.88
C PRO A 263 16.89 1.13 11.50
N GLY A 264 15.85 1.75 10.95
CA GLY A 264 15.88 2.41 9.63
C GLY A 264 15.62 1.49 8.43
N GLU A 265 15.36 0.19 8.62
CA GLU A 265 15.05 -0.72 7.52
C GLU A 265 13.75 -0.35 6.76
N ASP A 266 12.75 0.15 7.49
CA ASP A 266 11.51 0.65 6.87
C ASP A 266 11.77 1.93 6.07
N ASP A 267 12.67 2.83 6.52
CA ASP A 267 13.06 4.04 5.77
C ASP A 267 13.71 3.67 4.42
N VAL A 268 14.59 2.66 4.42
CA VAL A 268 15.22 2.14 3.20
C VAL A 268 14.19 1.51 2.28
N SER A 269 13.26 0.73 2.84
CA SER A 269 12.17 0.10 2.07
C SER A 269 11.25 1.15 1.43
N ILE A 270 10.94 2.24 2.15
CA ILE A 270 10.14 3.36 1.61
C ILE A 270 10.89 4.04 0.47
N ALA A 271 12.17 4.37 0.65
CA ALA A 271 12.96 5.02 -0.38
C ALA A 271 13.09 4.16 -1.64
N LEU A 272 13.33 2.86 -1.47
CA LEU A 272 13.40 1.90 -2.56
C LEU A 272 12.04 1.67 -3.22
N GLY A 273 10.96 1.63 -2.44
CA GLY A 273 9.60 1.60 -2.95
C GLY A 273 9.30 2.79 -3.86
N ILE A 274 9.68 4.01 -3.47
CA ILE A 274 9.45 5.21 -4.28
C ILE A 274 10.31 5.19 -5.56
N THR A 275 11.62 4.98 -5.41
CA THR A 275 12.59 5.21 -6.50
C THR A 275 12.93 3.99 -7.34
N GLY A 276 12.69 2.79 -6.83
CA GLY A 276 13.05 1.54 -7.48
C GLY A 276 12.15 1.23 -8.66
N TYR A 277 12.70 0.51 -9.62
CA TYR A 277 12.02 0.09 -10.84
C TYR A 277 10.99 -1.00 -10.56
N LYS A 278 9.75 -0.76 -11.03
CA LYS A 278 8.57 -1.60 -10.77
C LYS A 278 8.05 -2.34 -12.00
N GLY A 279 8.61 -2.05 -13.18
CA GLY A 279 7.97 -2.41 -14.45
C GLY A 279 6.56 -1.83 -14.51
N ARG A 280 5.60 -2.61 -15.00
CA ARG A 280 4.19 -2.22 -15.04
C ARG A 280 3.50 -2.41 -13.69
N VAL A 281 2.56 -1.53 -13.38
CA VAL A 281 1.68 -1.65 -12.21
C VAL A 281 0.23 -1.67 -12.66
N HIS A 282 -0.58 -2.52 -12.02
CA HIS A 282 -2.01 -2.60 -12.28
C HIS A 282 -2.82 -2.57 -10.98
N VAL A 283 -3.84 -1.72 -10.93
CA VAL A 283 -4.79 -1.67 -9.80
C VAL A 283 -6.16 -2.13 -10.29
N ASN A 284 -6.63 -3.27 -9.78
CA ASN A 284 -7.96 -3.78 -10.08
C ASN A 284 -8.90 -3.52 -8.89
N PHE A 285 -9.98 -2.80 -9.14
CA PHE A 285 -11.06 -2.57 -8.19
C PHE A 285 -12.20 -3.55 -8.47
N ALA A 286 -12.41 -4.52 -7.58
CA ALA A 286 -13.56 -5.41 -7.69
C ALA A 286 -14.85 -4.68 -7.26
N PRO A 287 -16.05 -5.17 -7.63
CA PRO A 287 -17.30 -4.60 -7.12
C PRO A 287 -17.37 -4.63 -5.59
N PRO A 288 -18.03 -3.65 -4.94
CA PRO A 288 -18.28 -3.71 -3.51
C PRO A 288 -19.00 -5.00 -3.13
N ILE A 289 -18.65 -5.58 -1.98
CA ILE A 289 -19.31 -6.76 -1.43
C ILE A 289 -20.76 -6.42 -1.12
N THR A 290 -21.70 -7.12 -1.75
CA THR A 290 -23.14 -6.91 -1.56
C THR A 290 -23.79 -8.02 -0.76
N GLU A 291 -23.18 -9.20 -0.73
CA GLU A 291 -23.62 -10.36 0.02
C GLU A 291 -23.47 -10.12 1.53
N LEU A 292 -24.46 -10.60 2.29
CA LEU A 292 -24.42 -10.54 3.73
C LEU A 292 -23.70 -11.77 4.28
N PHE A 293 -22.46 -11.58 4.70
CA PHE A 293 -21.70 -12.61 5.41
C PHE A 293 -22.01 -12.56 6.91
N GLU A 294 -22.18 -13.71 7.54
CA GLU A 294 -22.36 -13.82 9.00
C GLU A 294 -21.05 -14.13 9.73
N ASP A 295 -20.03 -14.62 9.01
CA ASP A 295 -18.76 -15.05 9.57
C ASP A 295 -17.57 -14.35 8.91
N THR A 296 -16.64 -13.88 9.73
CA THR A 296 -15.43 -13.17 9.29
C THR A 296 -14.48 -14.03 8.47
N LYS A 297 -14.45 -15.35 8.65
CA LYS A 297 -13.59 -16.25 7.86
C LYS A 297 -14.19 -16.49 6.48
N LEU A 298 -15.52 -16.66 6.39
CA LEU A 298 -16.21 -16.72 5.10
C LEU A 298 -16.01 -15.44 4.29
N LEU A 299 -16.14 -14.27 4.94
CA LEU A 299 -15.82 -13.00 4.28
C LEU A 299 -14.34 -12.92 3.88
N ALA A 300 -13.40 -13.36 4.72
CA ALA A 300 -11.97 -13.37 4.37
C ALA A 300 -11.69 -14.25 3.14
N ILE A 301 -12.33 -15.42 3.03
CA ILE A 301 -12.22 -16.29 1.85
C ILE A 301 -12.74 -15.58 0.61
N GLU A 302 -13.86 -14.87 0.71
CA GLU A 302 -14.40 -14.11 -0.42
C GLU A 302 -13.50 -12.93 -0.80
N MET A 303 -12.95 -12.20 0.18
CA MET A 303 -11.96 -11.15 -0.05
C MET A 303 -10.74 -11.71 -0.78
N ASP A 304 -10.19 -12.83 -0.32
CA ASP A 304 -9.06 -13.51 -0.97
C ASP A 304 -9.41 -13.93 -2.40
N ARG A 305 -10.61 -14.49 -2.62
CA ARG A 305 -11.08 -14.89 -3.95
C ARG A 305 -11.07 -13.71 -4.91
N GLN A 306 -11.56 -12.55 -4.50
CA GLN A 306 -11.62 -11.36 -5.35
C GLN A 306 -10.25 -10.68 -5.52
N ILE A 307 -9.47 -10.53 -4.45
CA ILE A 307 -8.17 -9.84 -4.49
C ILE A 307 -7.13 -10.68 -5.25
N LEU A 308 -7.02 -11.98 -4.96
CA LEU A 308 -6.08 -12.87 -5.66
C LEU A 308 -6.56 -13.17 -7.08
N GLY A 309 -7.87 -13.30 -7.28
CA GLY A 309 -8.47 -13.44 -8.61
C GLY A 309 -8.24 -12.23 -9.52
N GLY A 310 -8.33 -11.02 -8.96
CA GLY A 310 -8.10 -9.75 -9.66
C GLY A 310 -6.64 -9.35 -9.85
N TYR A 311 -5.68 -10.11 -9.30
CA TYR A 311 -4.26 -9.82 -9.44
C TYR A 311 -3.81 -10.02 -10.90
N ARG A 312 -3.24 -8.98 -11.53
CA ARG A 312 -2.71 -9.08 -12.89
C ARG A 312 -1.37 -9.80 -12.90
N LEU A 313 -1.30 -10.93 -13.60
CA LEU A 313 -0.06 -11.66 -13.80
C LEU A 313 0.71 -11.12 -15.02
N PHE A 314 1.93 -10.67 -14.78
CA PHE A 314 2.96 -10.35 -15.78
C PHE A 314 3.86 -11.56 -16.12
N PRO A 315 4.64 -11.52 -17.22
CA PRO A 315 5.46 -12.66 -17.68
C PRO A 315 6.41 -13.21 -16.61
N VAL A 316 7.04 -12.35 -15.82
CA VAL A 316 7.96 -12.76 -14.73
C VAL A 316 7.30 -13.70 -13.73
N HIS A 317 6.00 -13.56 -13.46
CA HIS A 317 5.32 -14.47 -12.54
C HIS A 317 5.24 -15.89 -13.11
N TYR A 318 4.97 -16.03 -14.41
CA TYR A 318 4.95 -17.33 -15.08
C TYR A 318 6.36 -17.94 -15.19
N LEU A 319 7.38 -17.11 -15.47
CA LEU A 319 8.78 -17.52 -15.48
C LEU A 319 9.21 -18.04 -14.10
N ALA A 320 8.85 -17.32 -13.03
CA ALA A 320 9.13 -17.72 -11.66
C ALA A 320 8.38 -19.01 -11.29
N TYR A 321 7.08 -19.11 -11.63
CA TYR A 321 6.30 -20.32 -11.37
C TYR A 321 6.88 -21.56 -12.05
N ALA A 322 7.35 -21.44 -13.29
CA ALA A 322 8.01 -22.54 -14.01
C ALA A 322 9.33 -23.00 -13.35
N GLN A 323 10.00 -22.13 -12.58
CA GLN A 323 11.23 -22.43 -11.83
C GLN A 323 10.97 -22.84 -10.37
N TRP A 324 9.73 -22.71 -9.90
CA TRP A 324 9.42 -22.89 -8.49
C TRP A 324 9.30 -24.37 -8.13
N ALA A 325 10.03 -24.79 -7.09
CA ALA A 325 10.06 -26.18 -6.65
C ALA A 325 8.70 -26.69 -6.16
N ASP A 326 7.88 -25.79 -5.60
CA ASP A 326 6.55 -26.08 -5.07
C ASP A 326 5.43 -25.76 -6.09
N ALA A 327 5.77 -25.60 -7.37
CA ALA A 327 4.77 -25.49 -8.43
C ALA A 327 3.87 -26.74 -8.45
N GLU A 328 2.58 -26.54 -8.71
CA GLU A 328 1.52 -27.54 -8.63
C GLU A 328 1.09 -27.95 -10.06
N PRO A 329 1.60 -29.07 -10.62
CA PRO A 329 1.36 -29.44 -12.01
C PRO A 329 -0.13 -29.64 -12.35
N GLU A 330 -0.94 -30.00 -11.36
CA GLU A 330 -2.39 -30.18 -11.45
C GLU A 330 -3.14 -28.88 -11.81
N LEU A 331 -2.56 -27.71 -11.53
CA LEU A 331 -3.14 -26.41 -11.89
C LEU A 331 -3.10 -26.14 -13.39
N LYS A 332 -2.32 -26.92 -14.15
CA LYS A 332 -2.16 -26.80 -15.62
C LYS A 332 -1.90 -25.36 -16.06
N VAL A 333 -1.00 -24.68 -15.35
CA VAL A 333 -0.57 -23.33 -15.71
C VAL A 333 0.12 -23.39 -17.09
N PRO A 334 -0.33 -22.61 -18.09
CA PRO A 334 0.28 -22.55 -19.40
C PRO A 334 1.70 -21.96 -19.31
N LYS A 335 2.56 -22.29 -20.26
CA LYS A 335 3.88 -21.67 -20.33
C LYS A 335 3.77 -20.19 -20.67
N ALA A 336 4.73 -19.39 -20.20
CA ALA A 336 4.73 -17.95 -20.46
C ALA A 336 4.63 -17.61 -21.97
N ALA A 337 5.33 -18.37 -22.83
CA ALA A 337 5.30 -18.20 -24.29
C ALA A 337 3.95 -18.49 -24.95
N GLU A 338 3.02 -19.16 -24.26
CA GLU A 338 1.65 -19.38 -24.75
C GLU A 338 0.71 -18.22 -24.40
N VAL A 339 1.10 -17.37 -23.44
CA VAL A 339 0.28 -16.29 -22.89
C VAL A 339 0.75 -14.92 -23.35
N PHE A 340 2.06 -14.74 -23.51
CA PHE A 340 2.68 -13.44 -23.80
C PHE A 340 3.38 -13.43 -25.17
N PRO A 341 3.38 -12.28 -25.87
CA PRO A 341 4.19 -12.07 -27.06
C PRO A 341 5.69 -12.32 -26.82
N THR A 342 6.39 -12.77 -27.85
CA THR A 342 7.82 -13.13 -27.76
C THR A 342 8.69 -11.96 -27.30
N ASP A 343 8.47 -10.75 -27.81
CA ASP A 343 9.26 -9.56 -27.48
C ASP A 343 9.06 -9.08 -26.03
N GLU A 344 7.86 -9.29 -25.48
CA GLU A 344 7.56 -9.02 -24.08
C GLU A 344 8.24 -10.05 -23.18
N LEU A 345 8.19 -11.32 -23.58
CA LEU A 345 8.77 -12.42 -22.83
C LEU A 345 10.31 -12.30 -22.76
N GLU A 346 10.97 -12.03 -23.88
CA GLU A 346 12.44 -11.86 -23.93
C GLU A 346 12.91 -10.76 -22.97
N ARG A 347 12.23 -9.60 -22.95
CA ARG A 347 12.55 -8.51 -22.02
C ARG A 347 12.35 -8.92 -20.56
N ALA A 348 11.28 -9.67 -20.28
CA ALA A 348 11.01 -10.15 -18.93
C ALA A 348 12.02 -11.22 -18.48
N GLU A 349 12.50 -12.08 -19.38
CA GLU A 349 13.55 -13.05 -19.11
C GLU A 349 14.88 -12.38 -18.75
N ASP A 350 15.28 -11.35 -19.51
CA ASP A 350 16.50 -10.58 -19.25
C ASP A 350 16.47 -9.91 -17.86
N GLU A 351 15.37 -9.21 -17.56
CA GLU A 351 15.19 -8.53 -16.27
C GLU A 351 15.06 -9.52 -15.12
N TRP A 352 14.36 -10.64 -15.32
CA TRP A 352 14.26 -11.70 -14.32
C TRP A 352 15.61 -12.33 -14.02
N GLN A 353 16.40 -12.63 -15.05
CA GLN A 353 17.74 -13.18 -14.88
C GLN A 353 18.67 -12.18 -14.19
N ARG A 354 18.56 -10.88 -14.49
CA ARG A 354 19.30 -9.82 -13.78
C ARG A 354 18.98 -9.83 -12.29
N ARG A 355 17.71 -9.96 -11.91
CA ARG A 355 17.28 -10.04 -10.50
C ARG A 355 17.76 -11.31 -9.82
N LEU A 356 17.64 -12.48 -10.46
CA LEU A 356 18.19 -13.73 -9.94
C LEU A 356 19.70 -13.66 -9.70
N ASN A 357 20.44 -13.02 -10.62
CA ASN A 357 21.89 -12.83 -10.51
C ASN A 357 22.26 -11.86 -9.38
N GLY A 358 21.43 -10.84 -9.12
CA GLY A 358 21.58 -9.90 -8.00
C GLY A 358 21.24 -10.50 -6.64
N CYS A 359 20.58 -11.66 -6.61
CA CYS A 359 20.15 -12.33 -5.41
C CYS A 359 21.13 -13.45 -5.01
N PRO A 360 21.62 -13.48 -3.74
CA PRO A 360 22.42 -14.59 -3.22
C PRO A 360 21.75 -15.94 -3.46
N ALA A 361 22.53 -16.96 -3.78
CA ALA A 361 22.00 -18.26 -4.22
C ALA A 361 21.05 -18.89 -3.19
N GLU A 362 21.35 -18.72 -1.91
CA GLU A 362 20.55 -19.18 -0.77
C GLU A 362 19.21 -18.45 -0.62
N HIS A 363 19.09 -17.22 -1.12
CA HIS A 363 17.85 -16.43 -1.08
C HIS A 363 16.98 -16.64 -2.32
N ARG A 364 17.54 -17.13 -3.44
CA ARG A 364 16.83 -17.29 -4.72
C ARG A 364 15.54 -18.09 -4.63
N PRO A 365 15.43 -19.20 -3.87
CA PRO A 365 14.15 -19.92 -3.74
C PRO A 365 13.03 -19.03 -3.21
N PHE A 366 13.33 -18.13 -2.27
CA PHE A 366 12.35 -17.18 -1.71
C PHE A 366 12.05 -16.02 -2.66
N LEU A 367 13.01 -15.64 -3.51
CA LEU A 367 12.74 -14.68 -4.59
C LEU A 367 11.81 -15.31 -5.64
N ILE A 368 12.07 -16.55 -6.05
CA ILE A 368 11.21 -17.29 -7.00
C ILE A 368 9.80 -17.45 -6.41
N GLN A 369 9.69 -17.86 -5.14
CA GLN A 369 8.41 -18.02 -4.44
C GLN A 369 7.56 -16.75 -4.50
N GLN A 370 8.15 -15.58 -4.23
CA GLN A 370 7.45 -14.28 -4.24
C GLN A 370 6.71 -13.99 -5.54
N TYR A 371 7.31 -14.35 -6.68
CA TYR A 371 6.75 -14.12 -8.01
C TYR A 371 5.91 -15.30 -8.50
N ALA A 372 6.14 -16.52 -8.00
CA ALA A 372 5.37 -17.70 -8.35
C ALA A 372 4.02 -17.79 -7.62
N MET A 373 3.97 -17.34 -6.36
CA MET A 373 2.79 -17.44 -5.50
C MET A 373 1.52 -16.78 -6.07
N PRO A 374 1.59 -15.59 -6.71
CA PRO A 374 0.43 -15.00 -7.39
C PRO A 374 -0.18 -15.92 -8.45
N VAL A 375 0.66 -16.64 -9.21
CA VAL A 375 0.19 -17.59 -10.23
C VAL A 375 -0.56 -18.74 -9.57
N ARG A 376 0.08 -19.38 -8.58
CA ARG A 376 -0.51 -20.49 -7.81
C ARG A 376 -1.87 -20.08 -7.23
N ASN A 377 -1.92 -18.96 -6.54
CA ASN A 377 -3.11 -18.46 -5.88
C ASN A 377 -4.23 -18.16 -6.90
N GLN A 378 -3.93 -17.44 -7.98
CA GLN A 378 -4.94 -17.13 -8.99
C GLN A 378 -5.48 -18.39 -9.68
N TYR A 379 -4.62 -19.36 -10.01
CA TYR A 379 -5.06 -20.59 -10.67
C TYR A 379 -5.86 -21.50 -9.72
N ARG A 380 -5.51 -21.55 -8.42
CA ARG A 380 -6.35 -22.20 -7.40
C ARG A 380 -7.73 -21.55 -7.30
N VAL A 381 -7.81 -20.22 -7.24
CA VAL A 381 -9.09 -19.48 -7.26
C VAL A 381 -9.91 -19.86 -8.50
N LYS A 382 -9.30 -19.82 -9.69
CA LYS A 382 -9.97 -20.15 -10.97
C LYS A 382 -10.46 -21.60 -11.02
N ALA A 383 -9.73 -22.52 -10.39
CA ALA A 383 -10.09 -23.93 -10.31
C ALA A 383 -11.08 -24.26 -9.17
N GLY A 384 -11.46 -23.27 -8.34
CA GLY A 384 -12.30 -23.50 -7.17
C GLY A 384 -11.61 -24.33 -6.07
N LEU A 385 -10.27 -24.33 -6.06
CA LEU A 385 -9.47 -25.06 -5.08
C LEU A 385 -9.25 -24.20 -3.83
N PRO A 386 -9.13 -24.84 -2.65
CA PRO A 386 -8.68 -24.14 -1.44
C PRO A 386 -7.31 -23.49 -1.67
N LEU A 387 -7.17 -22.25 -1.18
CA LEU A 387 -5.93 -21.50 -1.24
C LEU A 387 -4.88 -22.01 -0.25
#